data_AF-A0A2V2FZ40-F1
#
_entry.id   AF-A0A2V2FZ40-F1
#
_cell.length_a   1.000
_cell.length_b   1.000
_cell.length_c   1.000
_cell.angle_alpha   90.00
_cell.angle_beta   90.00
_cell.angle_gamma   90.00
#
_symmetry.space_group_name_H-M   'P 1'
#
loop_
_entity.id
_entity.type
_entity.pdbx_description
1 polymer ?
#
loop_
_entity_poly.entity_id
_entity_poly.type
_entity_poly.pdbx_seq_one_letter_code
_entity_poly.pdbx_strand_id
1 'polypeptide(L)'
;MLGAERREDIMSIFSRFKDIVSSNISSMLDKAEDPEKLIRLMLREMEETLVELKAGCAATMAEAAKARRSLDEAAEETAQWEHRAELALRAGREDMAREALAERLQADERVRRLTTENEGFEQLVHKCRDDIRLLEERIATTRDRQRLLVERHGQAQLRRHAREQVRAADNVEAMRRFDVLDQRITRMENEADLVYTPTKKHSNFHDLERDAAITEQLEALKTKIGRQDI
;
A
#
# COMPACT_ATOMS: atom_id res chain seq x y z
N MET A 1 -38.07 -12.19 -11.04
CA MET A 1 -37.18 -11.03 -10.81
C MET A 1 -35.87 -11.39 -10.11
N LEU A 2 -35.85 -12.31 -9.14
CA LEU A 2 -34.66 -12.75 -8.37
C LEU A 2 -33.44 -13.32 -9.12
N GLY A 3 -33.53 -13.52 -10.44
CA GLY A 3 -32.45 -14.06 -11.28
C GLY A 3 -31.66 -13.02 -12.08
N ALA A 4 -32.20 -11.80 -12.24
CA ALA A 4 -31.54 -10.72 -12.98
C ALA A 4 -30.59 -9.92 -12.07
N GLU A 5 -31.05 -9.52 -10.87
CA GLU A 5 -30.21 -8.84 -9.86
C GLU A 5 -28.99 -9.69 -9.47
N ARG A 6 -29.19 -10.99 -9.27
CA ARG A 6 -28.09 -11.93 -8.98
C ARG A 6 -27.04 -12.01 -10.10
N ARG A 7 -27.41 -11.76 -11.36
CA ARG A 7 -26.45 -11.76 -12.48
C ARG A 7 -25.65 -10.46 -12.55
N GLU A 8 -26.25 -9.32 -12.20
CA GLU A 8 -25.55 -8.04 -12.09
C GLU A 8 -24.52 -8.05 -10.95
N ASP A 9 -24.88 -8.61 -9.79
CA ASP A 9 -23.96 -8.75 -8.66
C ASP A 9 -22.75 -9.63 -9.03
N ILE A 10 -22.98 -10.76 -9.71
CA ILE A 10 -21.90 -11.64 -10.17
C ILE A 10 -20.99 -10.94 -11.19
N MET A 11 -21.54 -10.14 -12.12
CA MET A 11 -20.71 -9.37 -13.06
C MET A 11 -19.89 -8.28 -12.36
N SER A 12 -20.46 -7.63 -11.33
CA SER A 12 -19.74 -6.65 -10.50
C SER A 12 -18.58 -7.30 -9.72
N ILE A 13 -18.80 -8.48 -9.13
CA ILE A 13 -17.77 -9.25 -8.41
C ILE A 13 -16.66 -9.69 -9.36
N PHE A 14 -17.00 -10.22 -10.54
CA PHE A 14 -16.02 -10.68 -11.51
C PHE A 14 -15.17 -9.54 -12.09
N SER A 15 -15.78 -8.36 -12.31
CA SER A 15 -15.02 -7.17 -12.71
C SER A 15 -14.01 -6.79 -11.65
N ARG A 16 -14.44 -6.69 -10.38
CA ARG A 16 -13.53 -6.39 -9.25
C ARG A 16 -12.41 -7.41 -9.12
N PHE A 17 -12.72 -8.70 -9.20
CA PHE A 17 -11.70 -9.76 -9.21
C PHE A 17 -10.70 -9.59 -10.36
N LYS A 18 -11.17 -9.36 -11.59
CA LYS A 18 -10.30 -9.17 -12.75
C LYS A 18 -9.41 -7.94 -12.59
N ASP A 19 -9.95 -6.84 -12.07
CA ASP A 19 -9.19 -5.63 -11.78
C ASP A 19 -8.12 -5.89 -10.71
N ILE A 20 -8.46 -6.62 -9.64
CA ILE A 20 -7.53 -7.03 -8.58
C ILE A 20 -6.37 -7.87 -9.13
N VAL A 21 -6.67 -8.90 -9.93
CA VAL A 21 -5.67 -9.82 -10.48
C VAL A 21 -4.76 -9.12 -11.50
N SER A 22 -5.34 -8.27 -12.35
CA SER A 22 -4.61 -7.55 -13.40
C SER A 22 -3.86 -6.31 -12.89
N SER A 23 -4.25 -5.78 -11.72
CA SER A 23 -3.62 -4.59 -11.13
C SER A 23 -2.12 -4.78 -10.90
N ASN A 24 -1.31 -3.76 -11.19
CA ASN A 24 0.09 -3.75 -10.79
C ASN A 24 0.22 -3.08 -9.41
N ILE A 25 0.17 -3.89 -8.36
CA ILE A 25 0.26 -3.44 -6.97
C ILE A 25 1.52 -2.59 -6.74
N SER A 26 2.67 -2.96 -7.31
CA SER A 26 3.91 -2.20 -7.13
C SER A 26 3.78 -0.76 -7.65
N SER A 27 3.25 -0.59 -8.86
CA SER A 27 3.02 0.73 -9.47
C SER A 27 2.02 1.59 -8.67
N MET A 28 1.01 0.98 -8.07
CA MET A 28 0.04 1.69 -7.23
C MET A 28 0.67 2.16 -5.92
N LEU A 29 1.53 1.33 -5.31
CA LEU A 29 2.25 1.68 -4.07
C LEU A 29 3.29 2.77 -4.30
N ASP A 30 4.01 2.74 -5.41
CA ASP A 30 5.04 3.74 -5.73
C ASP A 30 4.46 5.16 -5.89
N LYS A 31 3.19 5.26 -6.26
CA LYS A 31 2.47 6.54 -6.44
C LYS A 31 1.65 6.95 -5.23
N ALA A 32 1.55 6.10 -4.21
CA ALA A 32 0.72 6.33 -3.05
C ALA A 32 1.39 7.28 -2.07
N GLU A 33 0.64 8.25 -1.55
CA GLU A 33 1.09 9.13 -0.46
C GLU A 33 1.27 8.33 0.84
N ASP A 34 0.38 7.37 1.10
CA ASP A 34 0.47 6.41 2.20
C ASP A 34 0.38 4.97 1.67
N PRO A 35 1.52 4.35 1.32
CA PRO A 35 1.54 3.00 0.76
C PRO A 35 1.11 1.93 1.77
N GLU A 36 1.28 2.17 3.07
CA GLU A 36 0.83 1.22 4.10
C GLU A 36 -0.69 1.19 4.24
N LYS A 37 -1.33 2.36 4.22
CA LYS A 37 -2.79 2.44 4.23
C LYS A 37 -3.36 1.87 2.94
N LEU A 38 -2.77 2.19 1.79
CA LEU A 38 -3.24 1.66 0.51
C LEU A 38 -3.19 0.12 0.48
N ILE A 39 -2.06 -0.51 0.86
CA ILE A 39 -1.97 -1.97 0.82
C ILE A 39 -2.91 -2.65 1.82
N ARG A 40 -3.19 -2.04 2.98
CA ARG A 40 -4.19 -2.51 3.94
C ARG A 40 -5.59 -2.50 3.33
N LEU A 41 -5.96 -1.43 2.64
CA LEU A 41 -7.26 -1.31 1.98
C LEU A 41 -7.40 -2.32 0.84
N MET A 42 -6.37 -2.48 0.02
CA MET A 42 -6.35 -3.47 -1.06
C MET A 42 -6.50 -4.90 -0.53
N LEU A 43 -5.79 -5.25 0.54
CA LEU A 43 -5.92 -6.58 1.16
C LEU A 43 -7.33 -6.85 1.65
N ARG A 44 -7.95 -5.86 2.31
CA ARG A 44 -9.33 -5.96 2.77
C ARG A 44 -10.29 -6.16 1.60
N GLU A 45 -10.16 -5.40 0.52
CA GLU A 45 -11.00 -5.54 -0.67
C GLU A 45 -10.82 -6.91 -1.34
N MET A 46 -9.59 -7.42 -1.41
CA MET A 46 -9.32 -8.77 -1.91
C MET A 46 -9.95 -9.85 -1.02
N GLU A 47 -9.87 -9.71 0.30
CA GLU A 47 -10.48 -10.63 1.27
C GLU A 47 -12.01 -10.63 1.17
N GLU A 48 -12.63 -9.45 1.06
CA GLU A 48 -14.08 -9.30 0.86
C GLU A 48 -14.51 -9.95 -0.46
N THR A 49 -13.78 -9.67 -1.56
CA THR A 49 -14.03 -10.27 -2.87
C THR A 49 -13.85 -11.80 -2.83
N LEU A 50 -12.90 -12.32 -2.05
CA LEU A 50 -12.68 -13.76 -1.89
C LEU A 50 -13.88 -14.44 -1.21
N VAL A 51 -14.46 -13.81 -0.19
CA VAL A 51 -15.66 -14.34 0.49
C VAL A 51 -16.83 -14.39 -0.49
N GLU A 52 -17.04 -13.33 -1.26
CA GLU A 52 -18.10 -13.26 -2.27
C GLU A 52 -17.92 -14.30 -3.37
N LEU A 53 -16.69 -14.46 -3.88
CA LEU A 53 -16.36 -15.45 -4.89
C LEU A 53 -16.58 -16.88 -4.38
N LYS A 54 -16.19 -17.17 -3.13
CA LYS A 54 -16.46 -18.46 -2.47
C LYS A 54 -17.96 -18.73 -2.33
N ALA A 55 -18.75 -17.73 -1.96
CA ALA A 55 -20.20 -17.88 -1.86
C ALA A 55 -20.84 -18.15 -3.24
N GLY A 56 -20.42 -17.42 -4.28
CA GLY A 56 -20.82 -17.67 -5.67
C GLY A 56 -20.46 -19.09 -6.12
N CYS A 57 -19.25 -19.55 -5.79
CA CYS A 57 -18.79 -20.90 -6.07
C CYS A 57 -19.66 -21.97 -5.42
N ALA A 58 -19.99 -21.78 -4.15
CA ALA A 58 -20.84 -22.71 -3.41
C ALA A 58 -22.22 -22.81 -4.06
N ALA A 59 -22.79 -21.69 -4.52
CA ALA A 59 -24.04 -21.69 -5.26
C ALA A 59 -23.92 -22.44 -6.60
N THR A 60 -22.84 -22.22 -7.37
CA THR A 60 -22.59 -22.97 -8.62
C THR A 60 -22.41 -24.47 -8.37
N MET A 61 -21.71 -24.85 -7.30
CA MET A 61 -21.57 -26.25 -6.89
C MET A 61 -22.90 -26.88 -6.50
N ALA A 62 -23.81 -26.12 -5.88
CA ALA A 62 -25.14 -26.60 -5.53
C ALA A 62 -26.00 -26.85 -6.79
N GLU A 63 -25.94 -25.96 -7.79
CA GLU A 63 -26.61 -26.17 -9.08
C GLU A 63 -26.02 -27.37 -9.83
N ALA A 64 -24.68 -27.53 -9.84
CA ALA A 64 -24.02 -28.70 -10.41
C ALA A 64 -24.50 -30.00 -9.74
N ALA A 65 -24.57 -30.02 -8.40
CA ALA A 65 -25.07 -31.18 -7.65
C ALA A 65 -26.56 -31.46 -7.91
N LYS A 66 -27.35 -30.44 -8.24
CA LYS A 66 -28.75 -30.61 -8.65
C LYS A 66 -28.85 -31.18 -10.06
N ALA A 67 -28.11 -30.63 -11.02
CA ALA A 67 -28.05 -31.14 -12.39
C ALA A 67 -27.58 -32.60 -12.43
N ARG A 68 -26.55 -32.94 -11.64
CA ARG A 68 -26.05 -34.31 -11.49
C ARG A 68 -27.12 -35.26 -10.97
N ARG A 69 -27.86 -34.88 -9.92
CA ARG A 69 -28.97 -35.70 -9.40
C ARG A 69 -30.05 -35.95 -10.45
N SER A 70 -30.45 -34.91 -11.19
CA SER A 70 -31.42 -35.06 -12.29
C SER A 70 -30.91 -36.02 -13.38
N LEU A 71 -29.62 -35.96 -13.71
CA LEU A 71 -28.99 -36.87 -14.66
C LEU A 71 -29.02 -38.31 -14.15
N ASP A 72 -28.64 -38.53 -12.88
CA ASP A 72 -28.63 -39.85 -12.26
C ASP A 72 -30.05 -40.45 -12.21
N GLU A 73 -31.07 -39.65 -11.87
CA GLU A 73 -32.50 -40.06 -11.90
C GLU A 73 -32.96 -40.46 -13.31
N ALA A 74 -32.61 -39.69 -14.34
CA ALA A 74 -32.95 -40.02 -15.73
C ALA A 74 -32.23 -41.28 -16.23
N ALA A 75 -30.98 -41.50 -15.80
CA ALA A 75 -30.23 -42.71 -16.13
C ALA A 75 -30.83 -43.95 -15.45
N GLU A 76 -31.32 -43.81 -14.21
CA GLU A 76 -32.05 -44.87 -13.53
C GLU A 76 -33.37 -45.19 -14.25
N GLU A 77 -34.10 -44.18 -14.71
CA GLU A 77 -35.31 -44.37 -15.52
C GLU A 77 -35.02 -45.16 -16.81
N THR A 78 -33.95 -44.83 -17.53
CA THR A 78 -33.49 -45.62 -18.70
C THR A 78 -33.28 -47.10 -18.34
N ALA A 79 -32.57 -47.37 -17.24
CA ALA A 79 -32.28 -48.74 -16.80
C ALA A 79 -33.55 -49.51 -16.39
N GLN A 80 -34.51 -48.82 -15.75
CA GLN A 80 -35.79 -49.41 -15.38
C GLN A 80 -36.62 -49.80 -16.62
N TRP A 81 -36.65 -48.93 -17.64
CA TRP A 81 -37.34 -49.24 -18.90
C TRP A 81 -36.68 -50.37 -19.68
N GLU A 82 -35.35 -50.43 -19.69
CA GLU A 82 -34.62 -51.56 -20.25
C GLU A 82 -34.98 -52.88 -19.54
N HIS A 83 -34.97 -52.88 -18.20
CA HIS A 83 -35.34 -54.06 -17.43
C HIS A 83 -36.79 -54.51 -17.69
N ARG A 84 -37.73 -53.56 -17.79
CA ARG A 84 -39.14 -53.85 -18.14
C ARG A 84 -39.26 -54.46 -19.55
N ALA A 85 -38.51 -53.95 -20.52
CA ALA A 85 -38.48 -54.51 -21.87
C ALA A 85 -37.95 -55.95 -21.87
N GLU A 86 -36.87 -56.23 -21.13
CA GLU A 86 -36.34 -57.59 -20.98
C GLU A 86 -37.35 -58.57 -20.36
N LEU A 87 -38.04 -58.14 -19.29
CA LEU A 87 -39.07 -58.96 -18.65
C LEU A 87 -40.23 -59.27 -19.59
N ALA A 88 -40.68 -58.27 -20.36
CA ALA A 88 -41.75 -58.44 -21.34
C ALA A 88 -41.34 -59.43 -22.45
N LEU A 89 -40.11 -59.35 -22.96
CA LEU A 89 -39.58 -60.30 -23.94
C LEU A 89 -39.50 -61.73 -23.37
N ARG A 90 -39.02 -61.90 -22.14
CA ARG A 90 -38.99 -63.23 -21.47
C ARG A 90 -40.39 -63.81 -21.28
N ALA A 91 -41.40 -62.96 -21.13
CA ALA A 91 -42.80 -63.34 -21.03
C ALA A 91 -43.49 -63.52 -22.40
N GLY A 92 -42.77 -63.38 -23.52
CA GLY A 92 -43.32 -63.50 -24.87
C GLY A 92 -44.26 -62.38 -25.30
N ARG A 93 -44.23 -61.23 -24.61
CA ARG A 93 -45.07 -60.05 -24.89
C ARG A 93 -44.27 -58.99 -25.63
N GLU A 94 -44.11 -59.16 -26.93
CA GLU A 94 -43.30 -58.26 -27.76
C GLU A 94 -43.86 -56.83 -27.83
N ASP A 95 -45.17 -56.69 -27.84
CA ASP A 95 -45.90 -55.43 -27.85
C ASP A 95 -45.56 -54.58 -26.60
N MET A 96 -45.61 -55.18 -25.41
CA MET A 96 -45.18 -54.50 -24.17
C MET A 96 -43.67 -54.18 -24.16
N ALA A 97 -42.84 -55.03 -24.75
CA ALA A 97 -41.41 -54.76 -24.87
C ALA A 97 -41.13 -53.56 -25.78
N ARG A 98 -41.86 -53.43 -26.90
CA ARG A 98 -41.74 -52.29 -27.81
C ARG A 98 -42.16 -50.98 -27.14
N GLU A 99 -43.24 -50.99 -26.37
CA GLU A 99 -43.66 -49.82 -25.59
C GLU A 99 -42.60 -49.40 -24.56
N ALA A 100 -42.06 -50.35 -23.78
CA ALA A 100 -41.00 -50.07 -22.82
C ALA A 100 -39.73 -49.51 -23.48
N LEU A 101 -39.35 -50.01 -24.66
CA LEU A 101 -38.21 -49.49 -25.43
C LEU A 101 -38.47 -48.09 -26.00
N ALA A 102 -39.71 -47.76 -26.35
CA ALA A 102 -40.08 -46.42 -26.78
C ALA A 102 -39.94 -45.40 -25.64
N GLU A 103 -40.38 -45.75 -24.43
CA GLU A 103 -40.18 -44.94 -23.23
C GLU A 103 -38.68 -44.81 -22.88
N ARG A 104 -37.91 -45.90 -23.00
CA ARG A 104 -36.46 -45.85 -22.83
C ARG A 104 -35.79 -44.85 -23.77
N LEU A 105 -36.21 -44.82 -25.05
CA LEU A 105 -35.65 -43.89 -26.03
C LEU A 105 -35.87 -42.43 -25.61
N GLN A 106 -37.04 -42.09 -25.05
CA GLN A 106 -37.31 -40.75 -24.53
C GLN A 106 -36.47 -40.42 -23.30
N ALA A 107 -36.28 -41.40 -22.40
CA ALA A 107 -35.39 -41.26 -21.24
C ALA A 107 -33.93 -41.06 -21.69
N ASP A 108 -33.45 -41.80 -22.69
CA ASP A 108 -32.10 -41.65 -23.25
C ASP A 108 -31.86 -40.26 -23.85
N GLU A 109 -32.84 -39.68 -24.54
CA GLU A 109 -32.75 -38.29 -25.01
C GLU A 109 -32.68 -37.28 -23.85
N ARG A 110 -33.37 -37.56 -22.74
CA ARG A 110 -33.30 -36.74 -21.53
C ARG A 110 -31.93 -36.85 -20.87
N VAL A 111 -31.38 -38.06 -20.74
CA VAL A 111 -30.01 -38.31 -20.26
C VAL A 111 -29.01 -37.51 -21.09
N ARG A 112 -29.06 -37.61 -22.43
CA ARG A 112 -28.15 -36.86 -23.31
C ARG A 112 -28.18 -35.35 -23.07
N ARG A 113 -29.37 -34.77 -22.93
CA ARG A 113 -29.53 -33.33 -22.64
C ARG A 113 -28.95 -32.96 -21.27
N LEU A 114 -29.28 -33.73 -20.25
CA LEU A 114 -28.81 -33.50 -18.88
C LEU A 114 -27.30 -33.72 -18.73
N THR A 115 -26.70 -34.62 -19.51
CA THR A 115 -25.24 -34.83 -19.56
C THR A 115 -24.55 -33.56 -20.03
N THR A 116 -24.98 -32.98 -21.16
CA THR A 116 -24.39 -31.73 -21.68
C THR A 116 -24.58 -30.57 -20.69
N GLU A 117 -25.73 -30.48 -20.03
CA GLU A 117 -25.97 -29.47 -19.00
C GLU A 117 -25.04 -29.66 -17.79
N ASN A 118 -24.90 -30.89 -17.29
CA ASN A 118 -24.02 -31.22 -16.17
C ASN A 118 -22.56 -30.93 -16.49
N GLU A 119 -22.08 -31.27 -17.70
CA GLU A 119 -20.73 -30.92 -18.17
C GLU A 119 -20.49 -29.41 -18.15
N GLY A 120 -21.49 -28.62 -18.56
CA GLY A 120 -21.44 -27.16 -18.49
C GLY A 120 -21.27 -26.66 -17.05
N PHE A 121 -22.04 -27.21 -16.11
CA PHE A 121 -21.92 -26.87 -14.69
C PHE A 121 -20.58 -27.30 -14.09
N GLU A 122 -20.07 -28.49 -14.42
CA GLU A 122 -18.76 -28.97 -13.96
C GLU A 122 -17.62 -28.05 -14.43
N GLN A 123 -17.67 -27.57 -15.67
CA GLN A 123 -16.72 -26.58 -16.18
C GLN A 123 -16.80 -25.26 -15.42
N LEU A 124 -18.00 -24.78 -15.09
CA LEU A 124 -18.18 -23.57 -14.28
C LEU A 124 -17.63 -23.73 -12.86
N VAL A 125 -17.87 -24.88 -12.23
CA VAL A 125 -17.30 -25.21 -10.92
C VAL A 125 -15.77 -25.23 -10.97
N HIS A 126 -15.18 -25.81 -12.02
CA HIS A 126 -13.73 -25.82 -12.20
C HIS A 126 -13.16 -24.41 -12.29
N LYS A 127 -13.72 -23.58 -13.19
CA LYS A 127 -13.28 -22.18 -13.36
C LYS A 127 -13.35 -21.40 -12.07
N CYS A 128 -14.47 -21.51 -11.35
CA CYS A 128 -14.63 -20.80 -10.10
C CYS A 128 -13.61 -21.23 -9.03
N ARG A 129 -13.26 -22.52 -8.95
CA ARG A 129 -12.19 -23.00 -8.05
C ARG A 129 -10.82 -22.43 -8.43
N ASP A 130 -10.53 -22.33 -9.72
CA ASP A 130 -9.28 -21.73 -10.20
C ASP A 130 -9.23 -20.23 -9.88
N ASP A 131 -10.32 -19.51 -10.08
CA ASP A 131 -10.42 -18.08 -9.75
C ASP A 131 -10.20 -17.83 -8.24
N ILE A 132 -10.76 -18.69 -7.38
CA ILE A 132 -10.53 -18.66 -5.93
C ILE A 132 -9.05 -18.85 -5.61
N ARG A 133 -8.40 -19.87 -6.19
CA ARG A 133 -6.97 -20.14 -5.96
C ARG A 133 -6.12 -18.96 -6.39
N LEU A 134 -6.40 -18.38 -7.55
CA LEU A 134 -5.68 -17.23 -8.07
C LEU A 134 -5.79 -16.02 -7.13
N LEU A 135 -6.99 -15.76 -6.58
CA LEU A 135 -7.18 -14.69 -5.62
C LEU A 135 -6.48 -14.97 -4.27
N GLU A 136 -6.49 -16.21 -3.80
CA GLU A 136 -5.78 -16.62 -2.58
C GLU A 136 -4.26 -16.41 -2.72
N GLU A 137 -3.68 -16.81 -3.85
CA GLU A 137 -2.27 -16.54 -4.18
C GLU A 137 -1.99 -15.04 -4.25
N ARG A 138 -2.91 -14.26 -4.83
CA ARG A 138 -2.78 -12.81 -4.92
C ARG A 138 -2.81 -12.14 -3.54
N ILE A 139 -3.67 -12.62 -2.64
CA ILE A 139 -3.73 -12.15 -1.26
C ILE A 139 -2.43 -12.49 -0.54
N ALA A 140 -1.93 -13.73 -0.66
CA ALA A 140 -0.69 -14.16 -0.02
C ALA A 140 0.50 -13.27 -0.45
N THR A 141 0.69 -13.07 -1.76
CA THR A 141 1.75 -12.21 -2.28
C THR A 141 1.61 -10.75 -1.84
N THR A 142 0.38 -10.26 -1.67
CA THR A 142 0.13 -8.90 -1.19
C THR A 142 0.41 -8.77 0.31
N ARG A 143 0.12 -9.79 1.13
CA ARG A 143 0.48 -9.82 2.55
C ARG A 143 2.00 -9.81 2.75
N ASP A 144 2.75 -10.54 1.92
CA ASP A 144 4.21 -10.53 2.00
C ASP A 144 4.77 -9.15 1.67
N ARG A 145 4.22 -8.48 0.66
CA ARG A 145 4.57 -7.08 0.34
C ARG A 145 4.24 -6.13 1.48
N GLN A 146 3.09 -6.31 2.13
CA GLN A 146 2.71 -5.50 3.29
C GLN A 146 3.72 -5.66 4.43
N ARG A 147 4.13 -6.90 4.75
CA ARG A 147 5.15 -7.15 5.78
C ARG A 147 6.45 -6.45 5.47
N LEU A 148 6.92 -6.55 4.22
CA LEU A 148 8.14 -5.88 3.77
C LEU A 148 8.03 -4.35 3.86
N LEU A 149 6.87 -3.77 3.52
CA LEU A 149 6.64 -2.33 3.64
C LEU A 149 6.72 -1.86 5.09
N VAL A 150 6.04 -2.56 6.00
CA VAL A 150 6.04 -2.24 7.43
C VAL A 150 7.45 -2.34 8.02
N GLU A 151 8.20 -3.38 7.65
CA GLU A 151 9.59 -3.54 8.10
C GLU A 151 10.47 -2.39 7.61
N ARG A 152 10.39 -2.04 6.32
CA ARG A 152 11.14 -0.93 5.73
C ARG A 152 10.77 0.40 6.38
N HIS A 153 9.49 0.63 6.66
CA HIS A 153 9.03 1.82 7.35
C HIS A 153 9.62 1.91 8.77
N GLY A 154 9.57 0.81 9.54
CA GLY A 154 10.18 0.73 10.86
C GLY A 154 11.69 0.99 10.84
N GLN A 155 12.42 0.41 9.87
CA GLN A 155 13.85 0.67 9.70
C GLN A 155 14.14 2.13 9.34
N ALA A 156 13.32 2.74 8.47
CA ALA A 156 13.46 4.15 8.10
C ALA A 156 13.20 5.08 9.31
N GLN A 157 12.17 4.79 10.12
CA GLN A 157 11.88 5.52 11.35
C GLN A 157 13.03 5.41 12.37
N LEU A 158 13.54 4.20 12.61
CA LEU A 158 14.69 3.98 13.50
C LEU A 158 15.93 4.74 13.03
N ARG A 159 16.24 4.70 11.73
CA ARG A 159 17.35 5.46 11.14
C ARG A 159 17.16 6.97 11.30
N ARG A 160 15.94 7.47 11.11
CA ARG A 160 15.62 8.88 11.31
C ARG A 160 15.80 9.28 12.76
N HIS A 161 15.25 8.50 13.70
CA HIS A 161 15.37 8.77 15.13
C HIS A 161 16.82 8.73 15.60
N ALA A 162 17.61 7.75 15.16
CA ALA A 162 19.03 7.68 15.46
C ALA A 162 19.80 8.91 14.94
N ARG A 163 19.50 9.39 13.73
CA ARG A 163 20.10 10.62 13.18
C ARG A 163 19.68 11.87 13.97
N GLU A 164 18.42 11.96 14.39
CA GLU A 164 17.93 13.05 15.23
C GLU A 164 18.62 13.05 16.60
N GLN A 165 18.81 11.88 17.21
CA GLN A 165 19.56 11.72 18.47
C GLN A 165 21.04 12.10 18.33
N VAL A 166 21.71 11.67 17.26
CA VAL A 166 23.11 12.06 16.98
C VAL A 166 23.21 13.58 16.82
N ARG A 167 22.31 14.19 16.03
CA ARG A 167 22.29 15.65 15.84
C ARG A 167 22.01 16.41 17.15
N ALA A 168 21.13 15.87 18.00
CA ALA A 168 20.86 16.45 19.32
C ALA A 168 22.10 16.35 20.23
N ALA A 169 22.81 15.22 20.23
CA ALA A 169 24.04 15.03 21.00
C ALA A 169 25.17 15.96 20.53
N ASP A 170 25.36 16.09 19.21
CA ASP A 170 26.34 17.02 18.62
C ASP A 170 26.03 18.48 19.00
N ASN A 171 24.75 18.87 18.98
CA ASN A 171 24.32 20.20 19.43
C ASN A 171 24.60 20.43 20.92
N VAL A 172 24.36 19.44 21.78
CA VAL A 172 24.64 19.54 23.24
C VAL A 172 26.14 19.67 23.50
N GLU A 173 26.97 18.90 22.80
CA GLU A 173 28.44 19.00 22.89
C GLU A 173 28.94 20.36 22.36
N ALA A 174 28.39 20.85 21.26
CA ALA A 174 28.70 22.19 20.74
C ALA A 174 28.33 23.28 21.76
N MET A 175 27.12 23.21 22.35
CA MET A 175 26.68 24.16 23.40
C MET A 175 27.63 24.15 24.60
N ARG A 176 28.04 22.98 25.10
CA ARG A 176 29.02 22.90 26.21
C ARG A 176 30.35 23.56 25.90
N ARG A 177 30.85 23.42 24.66
CA ARG A 177 32.10 24.09 24.24
C ARG A 177 31.92 25.61 24.15
N PHE A 178 30.76 26.07 23.71
CA PHE A 178 30.43 27.49 23.73
C PHE A 178 30.39 28.05 25.15
N ASP A 179 29.78 27.36 26.12
CA ASP A 179 29.76 27.80 27.51
C ASP A 179 31.17 27.94 28.12
N VAL A 180 32.09 27.01 27.79
CA VAL A 180 33.49 27.08 28.24
C VAL A 180 34.23 28.25 27.60
N LEU A 181 33.97 28.53 26.32
CA LEU A 181 34.55 29.68 25.64
C LEU A 181 34.01 31.00 26.20
N ASP A 182 32.70 31.06 26.46
CA ASP A 182 32.03 32.22 27.05
C ASP A 182 32.63 32.52 28.44
N GLN A 183 32.73 31.52 29.32
CA GLN A 183 33.39 31.67 30.63
C GLN A 183 34.85 32.11 30.51
N ARG A 184 35.58 31.65 29.49
CA ARG A 184 36.96 32.07 29.25
C ARG A 184 37.04 33.51 28.77
N ILE A 185 36.13 33.94 27.88
CA ILE A 185 36.02 35.33 27.43
C ILE A 185 35.66 36.22 28.61
N THR A 186 34.63 35.88 29.38
CA THR A 186 34.25 36.63 30.59
C THR A 186 35.40 36.72 31.58
N ARG A 187 36.19 35.65 31.74
CA ARG A 187 37.39 35.69 32.58
C ARG A 187 38.46 36.62 32.02
N MET A 188 38.72 36.60 30.71
CA MET A 188 39.67 37.52 30.07
C MET A 188 39.20 38.97 30.15
N GLU A 189 37.90 39.23 30.01
CA GLU A 189 37.29 40.55 30.19
C GLU A 189 37.45 41.03 31.64
N ASN A 190 37.13 40.18 32.61
CA ASN A 190 37.33 40.49 34.04
C ASN A 190 38.81 40.68 34.38
N GLU A 191 39.72 39.90 33.80
CA GLU A 191 41.17 40.07 33.97
C GLU A 191 41.67 41.37 33.33
N ALA A 192 41.14 41.76 32.16
CA ALA A 192 41.42 43.05 31.53
C ALA A 192 40.90 44.23 32.38
N ASP A 193 39.72 44.09 32.99
CA ASP A 193 39.16 45.07 33.92
C ASP A 193 39.96 45.15 35.23
N LEU A 194 40.60 44.07 35.67
CA LEU A 194 41.51 44.07 36.84
C LEU A 194 42.89 44.67 36.51
N VAL A 195 43.40 44.53 35.29
CA VAL A 195 44.59 45.24 34.80
C VAL A 195 44.30 46.74 34.63
N TYR A 196 43.04 47.12 34.45
CA TYR A 196 42.59 48.50 34.55
C TYR A 196 42.39 48.92 36.02
N THR A 197 43.50 49.15 36.73
CA THR A 197 43.43 49.98 37.96
C THR A 197 43.12 51.43 37.57
N PRO A 198 42.03 52.04 38.05
CA PRO A 198 41.77 53.44 37.81
C PRO A 198 42.70 54.26 38.72
N THR A 199 43.85 54.67 38.20
CA THR A 199 44.60 55.77 38.82
C THR A 199 43.80 57.05 38.65
N LYS A 200 43.08 57.42 39.71
CA LYS A 200 42.41 58.72 39.81
C LYS A 200 43.45 59.86 39.82
N LYS A 201 43.20 60.81 38.90
CA LYS A 201 43.78 62.18 38.76
C LYS A 201 45.22 62.20 38.22
N HIS A 202 45.62 63.05 37.26
CA HIS A 202 45.15 64.37 36.86
C HIS A 202 45.30 64.60 35.35
N SER A 203 44.47 65.50 34.83
CA SER A 203 44.62 66.34 33.63
C SER A 203 45.99 66.38 32.92
N ASN A 204 45.86 66.41 31.59
CA ASN A 204 46.56 67.30 30.66
C ASN A 204 48.10 67.22 30.62
N PHE A 205 48.63 66.59 29.58
CA PHE A 205 49.86 67.09 28.95
C PHE A 205 50.10 66.68 27.48
N HIS A 206 49.20 65.94 26.81
CA HIS A 206 49.44 65.50 25.42
C HIS A 206 48.72 66.28 24.30
N ASP A 207 47.85 67.23 24.65
CA ASP A 207 47.25 68.15 23.67
C ASP A 207 48.13 69.38 23.38
N LEU A 208 49.17 69.63 24.19
CA LEU A 208 50.05 70.81 24.05
C LEU A 208 51.17 70.64 23.01
N GLU A 209 51.58 69.40 22.69
CA GLU A 209 52.62 69.17 21.69
C GLU A 209 52.10 69.19 20.25
N ARG A 210 50.79 68.97 20.07
CA ARG A 210 50.13 69.04 18.76
C ARG A 210 49.73 70.47 18.39
N ASP A 211 49.34 71.27 19.37
CA ASP A 211 48.98 72.68 19.15
C ASP A 211 50.22 73.56 18.91
N ALA A 212 51.36 73.31 19.58
CA ALA A 212 52.60 74.07 19.34
C ALA A 212 53.13 73.90 17.90
N ALA A 213 53.10 72.68 17.37
CA ALA A 213 53.54 72.39 16.00
C ALA A 213 52.58 72.95 14.92
N ILE A 214 51.28 73.06 15.24
CA ILE A 214 50.28 73.65 14.32
C ILE A 214 50.35 75.19 14.38
N THR A 215 50.65 75.79 15.53
CA THR A 215 50.77 77.25 15.69
C THR A 215 52.01 77.80 14.97
N GLU A 216 53.14 77.08 15.02
CA GLU A 216 54.37 77.43 14.29
C GLU A 216 54.16 77.38 12.76
N GLN A 217 53.43 76.38 12.25
CA GLN A 217 53.09 76.29 10.82
C GLN A 217 52.09 77.37 10.37
N LEU A 218 51.24 77.88 11.26
CA LEU A 218 50.28 78.95 10.97
C LEU A 218 50.94 80.35 10.91
N GLU A 219 51.91 80.64 11.77
CA GLU A 219 52.73 81.87 11.74
C GLU A 219 53.60 81.95 10.47
N ALA A 220 54.18 80.82 10.04
CA ALA A 220 54.93 80.72 8.79
C ALA A 220 54.05 80.95 7.53
N LEU A 221 52.77 80.59 7.59
CA LEU A 221 51.80 80.86 6.53
C LEU A 221 51.33 82.33 6.53
N LYS A 222 51.11 82.95 7.70
CA LYS A 222 50.74 84.37 7.80
C LYS A 222 51.83 85.32 7.30
N THR A 223 53.10 85.04 7.58
CA THR A 223 54.23 85.82 7.07
C THR A 223 54.42 85.68 5.56
N LYS A 224 53.96 84.58 4.96
CA LYS A 224 54.01 84.34 3.51
C LYS A 224 52.85 85.00 2.76
N ILE A 225 51.69 85.16 3.40
CA ILE A 225 50.50 85.82 2.82
C ILE A 225 50.55 87.35 3.01
N GLY A 226 51.11 87.86 4.12
CA GLY A 226 51.26 89.30 4.35
C GLY A 226 52.38 90.00 3.56
N ARG A 227 53.10 89.27 2.69
CA ARG A 227 54.20 89.80 1.86
C ARG A 227 53.83 89.86 0.36
N GLN A 228 52.56 89.63 0.03
CA GLN A 228 52.05 89.64 -1.35
C GLN A 228 50.99 90.71 -1.63
N ASP A 229 50.67 91.58 -0.65
CA ASP A 229 49.79 92.74 -0.81
C ASP A 229 50.43 94.03 -0.28
N ILE A 230 51.52 94.48 -0.94
CA ILE A 230 51.87 95.89 -1.26
C ILE A 230 52.72 95.85 -2.55
#